data_AF-A0A930V768-F1
#
_entry.id   AF-A0A930V768-F1
#
_cell.length_a   1.000
_cell.length_b   1.000
_cell.length_c   1.000
_cell.angle_alpha   90.00
_cell.angle_beta   90.00
_cell.angle_gamma   90.00
#
_symmetry.space_group_name_H-M   'P 1'
#
loop_
_entity.id
_entity.type
_entity.pdbx_description
1 polymer ?
#
loop_
_entity_poly.entity_id
_entity_poly.type
_entity_poly.pdbx_seq_one_letter_code
_entity_poly.pdbx_strand_id
1 'polypeptide(L)'
;MIATLTITGKLDELTEAAAMLNGHFAQVHTSVEPAEFGGWSVEAMRTLLRRLAPKQLALVQLVSTRGGYAADEEVRAQLGNESGGMKGLTGPISKHIKALVDAGTVSPDASFLIKTERDPENRSSAAGFMMPPALAPIVIAALENV
;
A
#
# COMPACT_ATOMS: atom_id res chain seq x y z
N MET A 1 -0.89 -22.39 24.50
CA MET A 1 -0.87 -21.02 23.91
C MET A 1 -0.45 -21.19 22.46
N ILE A 2 -1.25 -20.71 21.51
CA ILE A 2 -0.92 -20.75 20.08
C ILE A 2 -0.31 -19.39 19.75
N ALA A 3 0.88 -19.38 19.15
CA ALA A 3 1.55 -18.17 18.69
C ALA A 3 1.56 -18.16 17.16
N THR A 4 1.25 -17.00 16.56
CA THR A 4 1.26 -16.82 15.10
C THR A 4 2.42 -15.91 14.72
N LEU A 5 3.23 -16.36 13.76
CA LEU A 5 4.28 -15.56 13.12
C LEU A 5 3.90 -15.35 11.65
N THR A 6 3.89 -14.11 11.21
CA THR A 6 3.64 -13.75 9.79
C THR A 6 4.95 -13.33 9.14
N ILE A 7 5.26 -13.93 8.01
CA ILE A 7 6.45 -13.63 7.19
C ILE A 7 5.97 -13.20 5.81
N THR A 8 6.58 -12.17 5.25
CA THR A 8 6.29 -11.67 3.90
C THR A 8 7.54 -11.81 3.04
N GLY A 9 7.36 -12.25 1.80
CA GLY A 9 8.45 -12.59 0.89
C GLY A 9 7.92 -13.09 -0.45
N LYS A 10 8.80 -13.64 -1.29
CA LYS A 10 8.40 -14.19 -2.59
C LYS A 10 7.55 -15.44 -2.39
N LEU A 11 6.46 -15.56 -3.15
CA LEU A 11 5.49 -16.64 -2.99
C LEU A 11 6.12 -18.02 -3.13
N ASP A 12 6.98 -18.21 -4.14
CA ASP A 12 7.64 -19.50 -4.40
C ASP A 12 8.59 -19.89 -3.26
N GLU A 13 9.41 -18.95 -2.79
CA GLU A 13 10.35 -19.15 -1.67
C GLU A 13 9.59 -19.47 -0.37
N LEU A 14 8.48 -18.78 -0.11
CA LEU A 14 7.63 -19.04 1.06
C LEU A 14 6.91 -20.38 0.96
N THR A 15 6.49 -20.78 -0.25
CA THR A 15 5.84 -22.07 -0.49
C THR A 15 6.81 -23.23 -0.22
N GLU A 16 8.05 -23.10 -0.71
CA GLU A 16 9.11 -24.08 -0.43
C GLU A 16 9.43 -24.15 1.07
N ALA A 17 9.59 -22.99 1.72
CA ALA A 17 9.84 -22.93 3.16
C ALA A 17 8.69 -23.53 3.99
N ALA A 18 7.44 -23.29 3.60
CA ALA A 18 6.26 -23.87 4.25
C ALA A 18 6.22 -25.40 4.09
N ALA A 19 6.53 -25.91 2.90
CA ALA A 19 6.65 -27.34 2.67
C ALA A 19 7.74 -27.98 3.55
N MET A 20 8.90 -27.32 3.66
CA MET A 20 9.98 -27.78 4.55
C MET A 20 9.54 -27.80 6.02
N LEU A 21 8.88 -26.75 6.50
CA LEU A 21 8.43 -26.65 7.89
C LEU A 21 7.37 -27.71 8.23
N ASN A 22 6.36 -27.89 7.38
CA ASN A 22 5.33 -28.90 7.55
C ASN A 22 5.91 -30.32 7.54
N GLY A 23 6.97 -30.56 6.75
CA GLY A 23 7.66 -31.86 6.68
C GLY A 23 8.50 -32.18 7.92
N HIS A 24 9.10 -31.17 8.56
CA HIS A 24 10.02 -31.37 9.70
C HIS A 24 9.34 -31.21 11.07
N PHE A 25 8.23 -30.48 11.16
CA PHE A 25 7.59 -30.15 12.42
C PHE A 25 6.09 -30.47 12.38
N ALA A 26 5.72 -31.64 12.92
CA ALA A 26 4.33 -32.12 12.93
C ALA A 26 3.34 -31.22 13.69
N GLN A 27 3.85 -30.34 14.56
CA GLN A 27 3.05 -29.41 15.37
C GLN A 27 2.99 -27.98 14.83
N VAL A 28 3.65 -27.70 13.69
CA VAL A 28 3.61 -26.39 13.04
C VAL A 28 2.65 -26.47 11.85
N HIS A 29 1.68 -25.57 11.82
CA HIS A 29 0.81 -25.39 10.66
C HIS A 29 1.25 -24.14 9.91
N THR A 30 1.64 -24.31 8.65
CA THR A 30 1.96 -23.20 7.75
C THR A 30 0.94 -23.11 6.63
N SER A 31 0.54 -21.88 6.31
CA SER A 31 -0.26 -21.54 5.14
C SER A 31 0.46 -20.44 4.36
N VAL A 32 0.43 -20.53 3.04
CA VAL A 32 1.02 -19.55 2.14
C VAL A 32 -0.07 -19.10 1.20
N GLU A 33 -0.33 -17.80 1.19
CA GLU A 33 -1.37 -17.18 0.37
C GLU A 33 -0.78 -15.98 -0.35
N PRO A 34 -1.23 -15.67 -1.58
CA PRO A 34 -0.92 -14.41 -2.23
C PRO A 34 -1.26 -13.24 -1.31
N ALA A 35 -0.40 -12.22 -1.28
CA ALA A 35 -0.63 -11.06 -0.45
C ALA A 35 -1.86 -10.28 -0.95
N GLU A 36 -2.92 -10.33 -0.15
CA GLU A 36 -4.15 -9.58 -0.38
C GLU A 36 -4.57 -8.86 0.90
N PHE A 37 -5.03 -7.62 0.76
CA PHE A 37 -5.56 -6.85 1.88
C PHE A 37 -6.61 -5.86 1.42
N GLY A 38 -7.77 -5.87 2.07
CA GLY A 38 -8.82 -4.89 1.87
C GLY A 38 -9.14 -4.66 0.40
N GLY A 39 -9.34 -5.73 -0.38
CA GLY A 39 -9.67 -5.67 -1.80
C GLY A 39 -8.50 -5.38 -2.76
N TRP A 40 -7.26 -5.31 -2.27
CA TRP A 40 -6.06 -5.14 -3.07
C TRP A 40 -5.25 -6.42 -3.16
N SER A 41 -4.94 -6.84 -4.37
CA SER A 41 -3.85 -7.78 -4.67
C SER A 41 -2.63 -7.00 -5.19
N VAL A 42 -1.47 -7.66 -5.22
CA VAL A 42 -0.24 -7.10 -5.80
C VAL A 42 -0.43 -6.73 -7.27
N GLU A 43 -1.19 -7.51 -8.05
CA GLU A 43 -1.45 -7.25 -9.46
C GLU A 43 -2.37 -6.04 -9.68
N ALA A 44 -3.43 -5.93 -8.89
CA ALA A 44 -4.32 -4.78 -8.93
C ALA A 44 -3.57 -3.50 -8.54
N MET A 45 -2.71 -3.59 -7.51
CA MET A 45 -1.83 -2.50 -7.09
C MET A 45 -0.86 -2.10 -8.21
N ARG A 46 -0.19 -3.06 -8.84
CA ARG A 46 0.72 -2.80 -9.96
C ARG A 46 0.02 -2.11 -11.13
N THR A 47 -1.21 -2.53 -11.44
CA THR A 47 -2.04 -1.91 -12.47
C THR A 47 -2.36 -0.44 -12.13
N LEU A 48 -2.63 -0.14 -10.86
CA LEU A 48 -2.80 1.23 -10.40
C LEU A 48 -1.51 2.04 -10.52
N LEU A 49 -0.40 1.54 -9.97
CA LEU A 49 0.87 2.26 -9.91
C LEU A 49 1.38 2.68 -11.30
N ARG A 50 1.22 1.82 -12.32
CA ARG A 50 1.57 2.14 -13.71
C ARG A 50 0.75 3.28 -14.34
N ARG A 51 -0.41 3.60 -13.76
CA ARG A 51 -1.27 4.71 -14.22
C ARG A 51 -0.97 6.02 -13.49
N LEU A 52 -0.18 5.97 -12.41
CA LEU A 52 0.12 7.15 -11.62
C LEU A 52 1.19 8.01 -12.29
N ALA A 53 1.00 9.32 -12.22
CA ALA A 53 2.05 10.26 -12.60
C ALA A 53 3.23 10.21 -11.59
N PRO A 54 4.45 10.62 -11.98
CA PRO A 54 5.64 10.49 -11.12
C PRO A 54 5.46 11.03 -9.70
N LYS A 55 4.81 12.20 -9.54
CA LYS A 55 4.55 12.78 -8.20
C LYS A 55 3.59 11.95 -7.34
N GLN A 56 2.61 11.30 -7.95
CA GLN A 56 1.64 10.45 -7.24
C GLN A 56 2.29 9.13 -6.83
N LEU A 57 3.10 8.56 -7.73
CA LEU A 57 3.89 7.36 -7.44
C LEU A 57 4.87 7.61 -6.28
N ALA A 58 5.58 8.75 -6.31
CA ALA A 58 6.50 9.14 -5.25
C ALA A 58 5.80 9.31 -3.89
N LEU A 59 4.57 9.86 -3.86
CA LEU A 59 3.77 9.94 -2.64
C LEU A 59 3.43 8.53 -2.09
N VAL A 60 3.00 7.62 -2.96
CA VAL A 60 2.68 6.24 -2.59
C VAL A 60 3.90 5.49 -2.07
N GLN A 61 5.05 5.66 -2.73
CA GLN A 61 6.32 5.11 -2.29
C GLN A 61 6.74 5.68 -0.93
N LEU A 62 6.67 6.99 -0.73
CA LEU A 62 7.02 7.64 0.53
C LEU A 62 6.16 7.11 1.69
N VAL A 63 4.84 7.12 1.55
CA VAL A 63 3.93 6.67 2.61
C VAL A 63 4.11 5.17 2.92
N SER A 64 4.25 4.32 1.90
CA SER A 64 4.42 2.88 2.08
C SER A 64 5.75 2.51 2.76
N THR A 65 6.86 3.12 2.34
CA THR A 65 8.19 2.89 2.96
C THR A 65 8.29 3.39 4.40
N ARG A 66 7.43 4.34 4.80
CA ARG A 66 7.29 4.82 6.18
C ARG A 66 6.30 4.00 7.02
N GLY A 67 5.84 2.85 6.52
CA GLY A 67 4.92 1.98 7.25
C GLY A 67 3.46 2.47 7.28
N GLY A 68 3.09 3.37 6.36
CA GLY A 68 1.71 3.80 6.17
C GLY A 68 1.40 5.23 6.58
N TYR A 69 2.38 6.04 6.99
CA TYR A 69 2.16 7.45 7.32
C TYR A 69 3.33 8.34 6.91
N ALA A 70 3.03 9.53 6.37
CA ALA A 70 4.00 10.60 6.14
C ALA A 70 3.41 11.97 6.52
N ALA A 71 4.16 12.79 7.26
CA ALA A 71 3.72 14.11 7.71
C ALA A 71 3.66 15.12 6.56
N ASP A 72 2.73 16.08 6.59
CA ASP A 72 2.55 17.06 5.49
C ASP A 72 3.84 17.83 5.19
N GLU A 73 4.58 18.22 6.22
CA GLU A 73 5.85 18.94 6.07
C GLU A 73 6.88 18.12 5.29
N GLU A 74 7.02 16.82 5.62
CA GLU A 74 7.94 15.91 4.92
C GLU A 74 7.51 15.74 3.46
N VAL A 75 6.23 15.50 3.22
CA VAL A 75 5.72 15.33 1.86
C VAL A 75 5.88 16.62 1.06
N ARG A 76 5.67 17.79 1.66
CA ARG A 76 5.86 19.09 1.00
C ARG A 76 7.32 19.36 0.69
N ALA A 77 8.24 19.03 1.59
CA ALA A 77 9.67 19.19 1.37
C ALA A 77 10.17 18.32 0.20
N GLN A 78 9.61 17.12 0.02
CA GLN A 78 10.05 16.20 -1.03
C GLN A 78 9.29 16.34 -2.36
N LEU A 79 7.98 16.60 -2.31
CA LEU A 79 7.08 16.49 -3.47
C LEU A 79 6.35 17.79 -3.82
N GLY A 80 6.46 18.81 -2.97
CA GLY A 80 5.90 20.14 -3.20
C GLY A 80 6.36 20.72 -4.55
N ASN A 81 5.55 21.61 -5.12
CA ASN A 81 6.06 22.47 -6.19
C ASN A 81 6.88 23.64 -5.59
N GLU A 82 7.40 24.52 -6.43
CA GLU A 82 8.18 25.70 -5.99
C GLU A 82 7.44 26.60 -4.99
N SER A 83 6.10 26.56 -4.99
CA SER A 83 5.23 27.29 -4.06
C SER A 83 4.82 26.45 -2.84
N GLY A 84 5.36 25.24 -2.66
CA GLY A 84 4.98 24.31 -1.60
C GLY A 84 3.56 23.74 -1.73
N GLY A 85 2.95 23.85 -2.92
CA GLY A 85 1.61 23.39 -3.21
C GLY A 85 1.53 21.89 -3.45
N MET A 86 0.54 21.26 -2.81
CA MET A 86 0.27 19.81 -2.83
C MET A 86 -0.97 19.43 -3.68
N LYS A 87 -1.52 20.41 -4.42
CA LYS A 87 -2.73 20.23 -5.23
C LYS A 87 -2.51 19.18 -6.31
N GLY A 88 -3.41 18.20 -6.39
CA GLY A 88 -3.40 17.18 -7.44
C GLY A 88 -2.62 15.90 -7.11
N LEU A 89 -2.20 15.70 -5.85
CA LEU A 89 -1.56 14.46 -5.43
C LEU A 89 -2.58 13.32 -5.19
N THR A 90 -3.52 13.50 -4.26
CA THR A 90 -4.45 12.42 -3.85
C THR A 90 -5.69 12.30 -4.74
N GLY A 91 -6.15 13.40 -5.32
CA GLY A 91 -7.34 13.43 -6.18
C GLY A 91 -7.25 12.52 -7.40
N PRO A 92 -6.20 12.62 -8.24
CA PRO A 92 -6.03 11.72 -9.38
C PRO A 92 -5.86 10.25 -9.00
N ILE A 93 -5.18 9.93 -7.89
CA ILE A 93 -5.09 8.55 -7.38
C ILE A 93 -6.50 7.98 -7.18
N SER A 94 -7.37 8.73 -6.50
CA SER A 94 -8.77 8.33 -6.28
C SER A 94 -9.54 8.10 -7.59
N LYS A 95 -9.27 8.90 -8.63
CA LYS A 95 -9.88 8.71 -9.97
C LYS A 95 -9.40 7.42 -10.64
N HIS A 96 -8.11 7.11 -10.56
CA HIS A 96 -7.58 5.85 -11.12
C HIS A 96 -8.11 4.64 -10.38
N ILE A 97 -8.22 4.70 -9.04
CA ILE A 97 -8.84 3.64 -8.23
C ILE A 97 -10.29 3.42 -8.67
N LYS A 98 -11.09 4.48 -8.79
CA LYS A 98 -12.46 4.38 -9.27
C LYS A 98 -12.55 3.70 -10.64
N ALA A 99 -11.69 4.08 -11.59
CA ALA A 99 -11.67 3.44 -12.90
C ALA A 99 -11.29 1.95 -12.87
N LEU A 100 -10.49 1.51 -11.87
CA LEU A 100 -10.18 0.09 -11.68
C LEU A 100 -11.32 -0.67 -11.01
N VAL A 101 -12.06 -0.03 -10.09
CA VAL A 101 -13.29 -0.59 -9.51
C VAL A 101 -14.36 -0.76 -10.58
N ASP A 102 -14.59 0.27 -11.40
CA ASP A 102 -15.57 0.25 -12.50
C ASP A 102 -15.22 -0.85 -13.55
N ALA A 103 -13.93 -1.19 -13.67
CA ALA A 103 -13.44 -2.27 -14.54
C ALA A 103 -13.39 -3.65 -13.86
N GLY A 104 -13.79 -3.77 -12.60
CA GLY A 104 -13.75 -5.02 -11.82
C GLY A 104 -12.34 -5.52 -11.46
N THR A 105 -11.30 -4.69 -11.65
CA THR A 105 -9.92 -5.04 -11.29
C THR A 105 -9.66 -4.90 -9.79
N VAL A 106 -10.41 -4.03 -9.12
CA VAL A 106 -10.34 -3.78 -7.67
C VAL A 106 -11.75 -3.96 -7.10
N SER A 107 -11.85 -4.57 -5.92
CA SER A 107 -13.15 -4.74 -5.25
C SER A 107 -13.83 -3.39 -5.01
N PRO A 108 -15.17 -3.27 -5.17
CA PRO A 108 -15.89 -2.05 -4.79
C PRO A 108 -15.75 -1.71 -3.30
N ASP A 109 -15.49 -2.71 -2.46
CA ASP A 109 -15.26 -2.56 -1.02
C ASP A 109 -13.78 -2.39 -0.68
N ALA A 110 -12.93 -2.11 -1.67
CA ALA A 110 -11.51 -1.95 -1.44
C ALA A 110 -11.22 -0.79 -0.47
N SER A 111 -10.30 -1.07 0.45
CA SER A 111 -9.71 -0.08 1.34
C SER A 111 -9.07 1.05 0.54
N PHE A 112 -8.96 2.22 1.16
CA PHE A 112 -8.31 3.35 0.51
C PHE A 112 -6.80 3.11 0.41
N LEU A 113 -6.18 3.56 -0.70
CA LEU A 113 -4.73 3.52 -0.82
C LEU A 113 -4.06 4.66 -0.04
N ILE A 114 -4.48 5.90 -0.29
CA ILE A 114 -4.00 7.08 0.45
C ILE A 114 -5.18 7.96 0.81
N LYS A 115 -5.20 8.43 2.05
CA LYS A 115 -6.06 9.51 2.53
C LYS A 115 -5.22 10.64 3.10
N THR A 116 -5.74 11.86 2.97
CA THR A 116 -5.22 13.01 3.69
C THR A 116 -5.78 12.98 5.11
N GLU A 117 -4.88 12.94 6.09
CA GLU A 117 -5.24 13.15 7.48
C GLU A 117 -5.33 14.66 7.75
N ARG A 118 -6.44 15.08 8.36
CA ARG A 118 -6.70 16.49 8.67
C ARG A 118 -6.11 16.84 10.03
N ASP A 119 -5.55 18.03 10.12
CA ASP A 119 -5.13 18.59 11.40
C ASP A 119 -6.37 18.81 12.29
N PRO A 120 -6.40 18.26 13.52
CA PRO A 120 -7.53 18.40 14.44
C PRO A 120 -7.75 19.84 14.91
N GLU A 121 -6.69 20.64 14.99
CA GLU A 121 -6.74 22.05 15.38
C GLU A 121 -7.09 22.95 14.19
N ASN A 122 -6.66 22.57 12.98
CA ASN A 122 -7.00 23.26 11.75
C ASN A 122 -7.47 22.30 10.64
N ARG A 123 -8.78 21.99 10.63
CA ARG A 123 -9.39 21.07 9.65
C ARG A 123 -9.22 21.47 8.18
N SER A 124 -8.83 22.71 7.90
CA SER A 124 -8.52 23.15 6.53
C SER A 124 -7.14 22.68 6.03
N SER A 125 -6.23 22.35 6.97
CA SER A 125 -4.88 21.87 6.72
C SER A 125 -4.78 20.34 6.78
N ALA A 126 -3.77 19.80 6.10
CA ALA A 126 -3.38 18.40 6.23
C ALA A 126 -2.36 18.27 7.36
N ALA A 127 -2.56 17.31 8.26
CA ALA A 127 -1.52 16.87 9.19
C ALA A 127 -0.53 15.92 8.49
N GLY A 128 -1.04 15.11 7.56
CA GLY A 128 -0.23 14.16 6.81
C GLY A 128 -1.05 13.34 5.82
N PHE A 129 -0.42 12.26 5.36
CA PHE A 129 -0.96 11.31 4.41
C PHE A 129 -0.84 9.92 5.00
N MET A 130 -1.92 9.16 4.94
CA MET A 130 -2.01 7.84 5.56
C MET A 130 -2.47 6.77 4.57
N MET A 131 -1.98 5.56 4.80
CA MET A 131 -2.33 4.31 4.14
C MET A 131 -2.56 3.25 5.23
N PRO A 132 -3.47 2.28 5.06
CA PRO A 132 -3.56 1.16 5.99
C PRO A 132 -2.19 0.47 6.11
N PRO A 133 -1.62 0.28 7.32
CA PRO A 133 -0.29 -0.31 7.45
C PRO A 133 -0.15 -1.70 6.80
N ALA A 134 -1.22 -2.49 6.86
CA ALA A 134 -1.28 -3.81 6.21
C ALA A 134 -1.27 -3.76 4.67
N LEU A 135 -1.56 -2.60 4.07
CA LEU A 135 -1.49 -2.40 2.62
C LEU A 135 -0.07 -2.04 2.15
N ALA A 136 0.79 -1.50 3.03
CA ALA A 136 2.13 -1.06 2.69
C ALA A 136 3.02 -2.18 2.08
N PRO A 137 3.03 -3.42 2.60
CA PRO A 137 3.79 -4.52 1.99
C PRO A 137 3.34 -4.86 0.56
N ILE A 138 2.03 -4.76 0.27
CA ILE A 138 1.48 -4.99 -1.07
C ILE A 138 1.98 -3.91 -2.04
N VAL A 139 2.01 -2.65 -1.59
CA VAL A 139 2.55 -1.53 -2.38
C VAL A 139 4.04 -1.73 -2.66
N ILE A 140 4.83 -2.08 -1.64
CA ILE A 140 6.27 -2.32 -1.78
C ILE A 140 6.53 -3.45 -2.79
N ALA A 141 5.82 -4.58 -2.65
CA ALA A 141 5.94 -5.70 -3.59
C ALA A 141 5.50 -5.32 -5.03
N ALA A 142 4.51 -4.45 -5.17
CA ALA A 142 4.08 -3.96 -6.47
C ALA A 142 5.12 -3.05 -7.13
N LEU A 143 5.82 -2.21 -6.34
CA LEU A 143 6.84 -1.26 -6.80
C LEU A 143 8.11 -1.90 -7.37
N GLU A 144 8.47 -3.12 -6.96
CA GLU A 144 9.67 -3.82 -7.47
C GLU A 144 9.65 -4.04 -9.00
N ASN A 145 8.50 -3.87 -9.65
CA ASN A 145 8.28 -4.20 -11.07
C ASN A 145 7.40 -3.14 -11.82
N VAL A 146 7.46 -1.88 -11.39
CA VAL A 146 6.77 -0.72 -12.00
C VAL A 146 7.80 0.28 -12.50
#